data_AF-A0A0K6I996-F1
#
_entry.id   AF-A0A0K6I996-F1
#
_cell.length_a   1.000
_cell.length_b   1.000
_cell.length_c   1.000
_cell.angle_alpha   90.00
_cell.angle_beta   90.00
_cell.angle_gamma   90.00
#
_symmetry.space_group_name_H-M   'P 1'
#
loop_
_entity.id
_entity.type
_entity.pdbx_description
1 polymer ?
#
loop_
_entity_poly.entity_id
_entity_poly.type
_entity_poly.pdbx_seq_one_letter_code
_entity_poly.pdbx_strand_id
1 'polypeptide(L)' 'MPRFDVNRLQHEHKMPAGNRAGRLHAEAQHQDLAVLWDMILAVDYHAASVDALSPDAREDFCDVIEVLLRTLAQD' A
#
# COMPACT_ATOMS: atom_id res chain seq x y z
N MET A 1 -22.20 -27.68 19.08
CA MET A 1 -21.30 -27.33 17.96
C MET A 1 -21.28 -25.82 17.84
N PRO A 2 -20.16 -25.13 18.08
CA PRO A 2 -20.13 -23.68 17.91
C PRO A 2 -20.16 -23.38 16.40
N ARG A 3 -21.10 -22.52 15.99
CA ARG A 3 -21.15 -21.98 14.62
C ARG A 3 -19.99 -21.01 14.47
N PHE A 4 -19.04 -21.35 13.61
CA PHE A 4 -18.03 -20.40 13.15
C PHE A 4 -18.76 -19.36 12.32
N ASP A 5 -18.83 -18.13 12.84
CA ASP A 5 -19.47 -17.01 12.18
C ASP A 5 -18.53 -16.49 11.07
N VAL A 6 -18.67 -17.07 9.88
CA VAL A 6 -17.83 -16.75 8.71
C VAL A 6 -17.96 -15.26 8.33
N ASN A 7 -19.06 -14.62 8.73
CA ASN A 7 -19.31 -13.19 8.51
C ASN A 7 -18.43 -12.29 9.39
N ARG A 8 -17.94 -12.79 10.54
CA ARG A 8 -17.01 -12.05 11.39
C ARG A 8 -15.59 -12.01 10.82
N LEU A 9 -15.18 -13.05 10.08
CA LEU A 9 -13.88 -13.11 9.41
C LEU A 9 -13.80 -12.24 8.14
N GLN A 10 -14.94 -11.84 7.56
CA GLN A 10 -14.97 -11.00 6.35
C GLN A 10 -14.82 -9.49 6.63
N HIS A 11 -14.98 -9.05 7.87
CA HIS A 11 -14.86 -7.63 8.23
C HIS A 11 -13.41 -7.19 8.51
N GLU A 12 -12.48 -8.11 8.75
CA GLU A 12 -11.08 -7.76 9.02
C GLU A 12 -10.21 -7.63 7.75
N HIS A 13 -10.73 -8.02 6.57
CA HIS A 13 -9.96 -8.06 5.31
C HIS A 13 -10.48 -7.14 4.20
N LYS A 14 -11.33 -6.17 4.52
CA LYS A 14 -11.80 -5.18 3.53
C LYS A 14 -11.58 -3.75 4.02
N MET A 15 -10.32 -3.40 4.30
CA MET A 15 -9.91 -2.07 3.85
C MET A 15 -9.84 -2.16 2.32
N PRO A 16 -10.56 -1.32 1.56
CA PRO A 16 -10.39 -1.30 0.12
C PRO A 16 -8.93 -0.98 -0.14
N ALA A 17 -8.20 -1.90 -0.79
CA ALA A 17 -6.77 -1.75 -1.10
C ALA A 17 -6.45 -0.38 -1.76
N GLY A 18 -7.40 0.18 -2.52
CA GLY A 18 -7.29 1.53 -3.08
C GLY A 18 -7.17 2.66 -2.05
N ASN A 19 -7.70 2.49 -0.84
CA ASN A 19 -7.63 3.49 0.23
C ASN A 19 -6.28 3.48 0.96
N ARG A 20 -5.55 2.36 0.94
CA ARG A 20 -4.21 2.25 1.53
C ARG A 20 -3.17 2.94 0.64
N ALA A 21 -3.15 2.58 -0.64
CA ALA A 21 -2.27 3.22 -1.63
C ALA A 21 -2.50 4.74 -1.71
N GLY A 22 -3.76 5.19 -1.75
CA GLY A 22 -4.07 6.62 -1.78
C GLY A 22 -3.57 7.39 -0.54
N ARG A 23 -3.68 6.79 0.65
CA ARG A 23 -3.15 7.39 1.90
C ARG A 23 -1.63 7.44 1.91
N LEU A 24 -0.96 6.35 1.53
CA LEU A 24 0.50 6.30 1.48
C LEU A 24 1.06 7.24 0.42
N HIS A 25 0.38 7.39 -0.71
CA HIS A 25 0.78 8.35 -1.74
C HIS A 25 0.67 9.79 -1.24
N ALA A 26 -0.43 10.14 -0.56
CA ALA A 26 -0.58 11.46 0.04
C ALA A 26 0.50 11.75 1.11
N GLU A 27 0.83 10.76 1.94
CA GLU A 27 1.91 10.87 2.92
C GLU A 27 3.28 11.03 2.24
N ALA A 28 3.56 10.25 1.20
CA ALA A 28 4.79 10.39 0.42
C ALA A 28 4.89 11.76 -0.25
N GLN A 29 3.78 12.33 -0.73
CA GLN A 29 3.75 13.69 -1.26
C GLN A 29 4.04 14.74 -0.18
N HIS A 30 3.49 14.58 1.03
CA HIS A 30 3.77 15.50 2.14
C HIS A 30 5.22 15.49 2.60
N GLN A 31 5.91 14.34 2.46
CA GLN A 31 7.31 14.16 2.84
C GLN A 31 8.30 14.38 1.69
N ASP A 32 7.86 14.90 0.54
CA ASP A 32 8.67 15.06 -0.68
C ASP A 32 9.25 13.73 -1.24
N LEU A 33 8.65 12.60 -0.88
CA LEU A 33 9.03 11.25 -1.30
C LEU A 33 8.23 10.75 -2.52
N ALA A 34 7.48 11.64 -3.18
CA ALA A 34 6.73 11.29 -4.40
C ALA A 34 7.67 10.75 -5.51
N VAL A 35 8.89 11.28 -5.62
CA VAL A 35 9.88 10.79 -6.58
C VAL A 35 10.32 9.36 -6.28
N LEU A 36 10.49 9.01 -5.00
CA LEU A 36 10.82 7.65 -4.57
C LEU A 36 9.68 6.67 -4.86
N TRP A 37 8.44 7.10 -4.64
CA TRP A 37 7.26 6.33 -5.01
C TRP A 37 7.24 5.97 -6.50
N ASP A 38 7.42 6.97 -7.37
CA ASP A 38 7.45 6.75 -8.83
C ASP A 38 8.66 5.91 -9.26
N MET A 39 9.82 6.11 -8.63
CA MET A 39 11.03 5.34 -8.93
C MET A 39 10.87 3.86 -8.59
N ILE A 40 10.33 3.54 -7.41
CA ILE A 40 10.09 2.14 -6.98
C ILE A 40 9.08 1.47 -7.91
N LEU A 41 8.01 2.19 -8.27
CA LEU A 41 7.03 1.69 -9.24
C LEU A 41 7.66 1.35 -10.59
N ALA A 42 8.53 2.23 -11.10
CA ALA A 42 9.18 2.04 -12.40
C ALA A 42 10.26 0.95 -12.38
N VAL A 43 11.06 0.86 -11.31
CA VAL A 43 12.23 -0.01 -11.23
C VAL A 43 11.86 -1.42 -10.75
N ASP A 44 11.15 -1.52 -9.63
CA ASP A 44 10.87 -2.82 -9.00
C ASP A 44 9.62 -3.46 -9.58
N TYR A 45 8.59 -2.66 -9.84
CA TYR A 45 7.28 -3.15 -10.28
C TYR A 45 7.02 -2.98 -11.78
N HIS A 46 7.91 -2.30 -12.52
CA HIS A 46 7.79 -2.03 -13.95
C HIS A 46 6.40 -1.47 -14.34
N ALA A 47 5.82 -0.65 -13.46
CA ALA A 47 4.46 -0.16 -13.58
C ALA A 47 4.44 1.37 -13.64
N ALA A 48 3.56 1.92 -14.48
CA ALA A 48 3.35 3.37 -14.60
C ALA A 48 2.45 3.94 -13.48
N SER A 49 1.73 3.09 -12.76
CA SER A 49 0.86 3.47 -11.65
C SER A 49 0.56 2.28 -10.76
N VAL A 50 0.19 2.54 -9.51
CA VAL A 50 -0.26 1.50 -8.56
C VAL A 50 -1.49 0.74 -9.07
N ASP A 51 -2.35 1.41 -9.83
CA ASP A 51 -3.55 0.78 -10.38
C ASP A 51 -3.26 -0.26 -11.47
N ALA A 52 -2.09 -0.17 -12.10
CA ALA A 52 -1.61 -1.18 -13.05
C ALA A 52 -1.05 -2.44 -12.36
N LEU A 53 -0.84 -2.42 -11.04
CA LEU A 53 -0.35 -3.57 -10.28
C LEU A 53 -1.47 -4.58 -10.04
N SER A 54 -1.09 -5.86 -10.04
CA SER A 54 -1.94 -6.92 -9.48
C SER A 54 -2.24 -6.65 -8.01
N PRO A 55 -3.36 -7.19 -7.48
CA PRO A 55 -3.72 -6.97 -6.07
C PRO A 55 -2.61 -7.35 -5.08
N ASP A 56 -1.91 -8.47 -5.31
CA ASP A 56 -0.81 -8.91 -4.45
C ASP A 56 0.40 -7.96 -4.53
N ALA A 57 0.81 -7.59 -5.75
CA ALA A 57 1.93 -6.67 -5.94
C ALA A 57 1.64 -5.26 -5.39
N ARG A 58 0.37 -4.86 -5.39
CA ARG A 58 -0.08 -3.60 -4.80
C ARG A 58 0.07 -3.58 -3.28
N GLU A 59 -0.28 -4.68 -2.61
CA GLU A 59 -0.09 -4.79 -1.16
C GLU A 59 1.40 -4.82 -0.81
N ASP A 60 2.20 -5.61 -1.53
CA ASP A 60 3.65 -5.64 -1.35
C ASP A 60 4.28 -4.25 -1.53
N PHE A 61 3.86 -3.52 -2.56
CA PHE A 61 4.32 -2.15 -2.80
C PHE A 61 3.93 -1.20 -1.65
N CYS A 62 2.68 -1.30 -1.16
CA CYS A 62 2.24 -0.52 -0.02
C CYS A 62 3.05 -0.83 1.25
N ASP A 63 3.41 -2.09 1.48
CA ASP A 63 4.26 -2.49 2.61
C ASP A 63 5.66 -1.86 2.53
N VAL A 64 6.28 -1.88 1.33
CA VAL A 64 7.59 -1.24 1.09
C VAL A 64 7.53 0.27 1.36
N ILE A 65 6.55 0.96 0.79
CA ILE A 65 6.40 2.40 0.99
C ILE A 65 6.12 2.74 2.45
N GLU A 66 5.31 1.94 3.15
CA GLU A 66 5.03 2.18 4.56
C GLU A 66 6.29 2.08 5.43
N VAL A 67 7.18 1.13 5.14
CA VAL A 67 8.49 1.03 5.81
C VAL A 67 9.34 2.27 5.49
N LEU A 68 9.43 2.66 4.22
CA LEU A 68 10.23 3.81 3.81
C LEU A 68 9.75 5.11 4.45
N LEU A 69 8.44 5.37 4.44
CA LEU A 69 7.86 6.55 5.09
C LEU A 69 8.16 6.57 6.59
N ARG A 70 8.05 5.43 7.28
CA ARG A 70 8.35 5.36 8.71
C ARG A 70 9.83 5.57 9.02
N THR A 71 10.73 5.07 8.17
CA THR A 71 12.18 5.18 8.39
C THR A 71 12.69 6.58 8.05
N LEU A 72 12.16 7.21 7.00
CA LEU A 72 12.60 8.52 6.54
C LEU A 72 11.92 9.68 7.29
N ALA A 73 10.73 9.47 7.86
CA ALA A 73 10.06 10.48 8.69
C ALA A 73 10.70 10.70 10.08
N GLN A 74 11.76 9.98 10.44
CA GLN A 74 12.45 10.14 11.72
C GLN A 74 13.67 11.09 11.68
N ASP A 75 13.97 11.72 10.54
CA ASP A 75 15.02 12.75 10.38
C ASP A 75 14.45 14.17 10.49
#